data_AF-A0A5E4CCA5-F1
#
_entry.id   AF-A0A5E4CCA5-F1
#
_cell.length_a   1.000
_cell.length_b   1.000
_cell.length_c   1.000
_cell.angle_alpha   90.00
_cell.angle_beta   90.00
_cell.angle_gamma   90.00
#
_symmetry.space_group_name_H-M   'P 1'
#
loop_
_entity.id
_entity.type
_entity.pdbx_description
1 polymer ?
#
loop_
_entity_poly.entity_id
_entity_poly.type
_entity_poly.pdbx_seq_one_letter_code
_entity_poly.pdbx_strand_id
1 'polypeptide(L)'
;EKFISKLLPQYLEMHIVVEKALYDYMGSEIMAVTQKIVQIIGLVNTMFTQFKLTVMLSSLELWSHKNQISTSGDADDILQRFLAWKQNYLILQPHDISHLL
;
A
#
# COMPACT_ATOMS: atom_id res chain seq x y z
N GLU A 1 -6.13 37.35 -0.63
CA GLU A 1 -5.01 36.39 -0.81
C GLU A 1 -5.61 35.01 -1.13
N LYS A 2 -5.80 34.65 -2.40
CA LYS A 2 -4.95 33.72 -3.17
C LYS A 2 -4.55 32.41 -2.48
N PHE A 3 -5.42 31.80 -1.68
CA PHE A 3 -5.19 30.49 -1.05
C PHE A 3 -5.73 29.28 -1.82
N ILE A 4 -6.45 29.49 -2.94
CA ILE A 4 -6.68 28.41 -3.89
C ILE A 4 -5.49 28.40 -4.84
N SER A 5 -4.33 27.99 -4.32
CA SER A 5 -3.28 27.45 -5.19
C SER A 5 -3.97 26.44 -6.09
N LYS A 6 -3.90 26.64 -7.40
CA LYS A 6 -4.22 25.63 -8.42
C LYS A 6 -3.89 24.26 -7.84
N LEU A 7 -4.90 23.45 -7.52
CA LEU A 7 -4.69 22.05 -7.16
C LEU A 7 -4.05 21.40 -8.38
N LEU A 8 -2.72 21.40 -8.42
CA LEU A 8 -1.93 20.59 -9.33
C LEU A 8 -2.29 19.13 -9.03
N PRO A 9 -2.32 18.25 -10.04
CA PRO A 9 -2.52 16.82 -9.79
C PRO A 9 -1.55 16.38 -8.70
N GLN A 10 -2.10 15.93 -7.58
CA GLN A 10 -1.30 15.47 -6.46
C GLN A 10 -1.16 13.96 -6.58
N TYR A 11 0.07 13.48 -6.64
CA TYR A 11 0.36 12.07 -6.75
C TYR A 11 0.67 11.53 -5.36
N LEU A 12 0.03 10.43 -4.99
CA LEU A 12 0.32 9.70 -3.77
C LEU A 12 0.98 8.38 -4.16
N GLU A 13 2.29 8.30 -3.96
CA GLU A 13 3.04 7.08 -4.21
C GLU A 13 2.80 6.10 -3.06
N MET A 14 2.32 4.91 -3.41
CA MET A 14 1.88 3.90 -2.47
C MET A 14 2.64 2.61 -2.69
N HIS A 15 3.30 2.15 -1.63
CA HIS A 15 3.84 0.81 -1.50
C HIS A 15 2.84 -0.08 -0.76
N ILE A 16 2.46 -1.21 -1.36
CA ILE A 16 1.55 -2.17 -0.75
C ILE A 16 2.32 -3.44 -0.42
N VAL A 17 2.12 -3.94 0.80
CA VAL A 17 2.56 -5.25 1.26
C VAL A 17 1.34 -6.11 1.49
N VAL A 18 1.29 -7.29 0.89
CA VAL A 18 0.19 -8.25 1.07
C VAL A 18 0.68 -9.38 1.96
N GLU A 19 0.01 -9.58 3.10
CA GLU A 19 0.34 -10.67 4.02
C GLU A 19 0.02 -12.05 3.43
N LYS A 20 0.62 -13.08 3.99
CA LYS A 20 0.50 -14.48 3.55
C LYS A 20 -0.95 -14.96 3.52
N ALA A 21 -1.73 -14.66 4.56
CA ALA A 21 -3.11 -15.11 4.66
C ALA A 21 -3.98 -14.49 3.55
N LEU A 22 -3.78 -13.20 3.27
CA LEU A 22 -4.49 -12.51 2.20
C LEU A 22 -4.00 -12.96 0.82
N TYR A 23 -2.69 -13.17 0.65
CA TYR A 23 -2.12 -13.74 -0.58
C TYR A 23 -2.77 -15.09 -0.90
N ASP A 24 -2.93 -15.96 0.10
CA ASP A 24 -3.58 -17.26 -0.07
C ASP A 24 -5.05 -17.13 -0.40
N TYR A 25 -5.75 -16.28 0.33
CA TYR A 25 -7.16 -15.99 0.07
C TYR A 25 -7.39 -15.46 -1.35
N MET A 26 -6.47 -14.65 -1.88
CA MET A 26 -6.56 -14.07 -3.21
C MET A 26 -6.20 -15.05 -4.36
N GLY A 27 -5.86 -16.30 -4.04
CA GLY A 27 -5.64 -17.38 -5.01
C GLY A 27 -4.22 -17.93 -5.05
N SER A 28 -3.33 -17.50 -4.13
CA SER A 28 -1.95 -17.97 -4.00
C SER A 28 -1.09 -17.85 -5.27
N GLU A 29 -1.48 -16.99 -6.22
CA GLU A 29 -0.80 -16.81 -7.50
C GLU A 29 -0.48 -15.32 -7.72
N ILE A 30 0.78 -15.02 -8.02
CA ILE A 30 1.32 -13.65 -8.05
C ILE A 30 0.55 -12.77 -9.03
N MET A 31 0.24 -13.26 -10.24
CA MET A 31 -0.50 -12.47 -11.22
C MET A 31 -1.93 -12.20 -10.76
N ALA A 32 -2.62 -13.20 -10.22
CA ALA A 32 -3.98 -13.07 -9.71
C ALA A 32 -4.07 -12.05 -8.57
N VAL A 33 -3.14 -12.11 -7.60
CA VAL A 33 -3.07 -11.13 -6.50
C VAL A 33 -2.76 -9.73 -7.06
N THR A 34 -1.76 -9.61 -7.93
CA THR A 34 -1.36 -8.32 -8.54
C THR A 34 -2.53 -7.66 -9.28
N GLN A 35 -3.27 -8.42 -10.09
CA GLN A 35 -4.45 -7.92 -10.81
C GLN A 35 -5.52 -7.39 -9.86
N LYS A 36 -5.80 -8.10 -8.76
CA LYS A 36 -6.76 -7.65 -7.74
C LYS A 36 -6.29 -6.36 -7.06
N ILE A 37 -5.02 -6.25 -6.71
CA ILE A 37 -4.46 -5.02 -6.12
C ILE A 37 -4.56 -3.84 -7.09
N VAL A 38 -4.22 -4.03 -8.36
CA VAL A 38 -4.36 -2.98 -9.39
C VAL A 38 -5.82 -2.54 -9.55
N GLN A 39 -6.77 -3.47 -9.51
CA GLN A 39 -8.20 -3.14 -9.53
C GLN A 39 -8.63 -2.33 -8.30
N ILE A 40 -8.15 -2.68 -7.10
CA ILE A 40 -8.41 -1.91 -5.88
C ILE A 40 -7.85 -0.49 -6.01
N ILE A 41 -6.62 -0.32 -6.49
CA ILE A 41 -6.03 1.00 -6.74
C ILE A 41 -6.85 1.80 -7.76
N GLY A 42 -7.35 1.16 -8.82
CA GLY A 42 -8.24 1.80 -9.79
C GLY A 42 -9.55 2.30 -9.16
N LEU A 43 -10.14 1.50 -8.26
CA LEU A 43 -11.34 1.89 -7.51
C LEU A 43 -11.05 3.06 -6.55
N VAL A 44 -9.94 2.99 -5.81
CA VAL A 44 -9.49 4.06 -4.91
C VAL A 44 -9.30 5.36 -5.70
N ASN A 45 -8.59 5.32 -6.84
CA ASN A 45 -8.44 6.47 -7.73
C ASN A 45 -9.77 7.07 -8.17
N THR A 46 -10.76 6.22 -8.47
CA THR A 46 -12.10 6.68 -8.83
C THR A 46 -12.74 7.49 -7.69
N MET A 47 -12.60 7.05 -6.43
CA MET A 47 -13.09 7.78 -5.24
C MET A 47 -12.35 9.11 -5.01
N PHE A 48 -11.06 9.16 -5.32
CA PHE A 48 -10.20 10.34 -5.11
C PHE A 48 -10.20 11.36 -6.26
N THR A 49 -10.83 11.04 -7.39
CA THR A 49 -10.94 11.93 -8.57
C THR A 49 -11.38 13.35 -8.22
N GLN A 50 -12.37 13.50 -7.33
CA GLN A 50 -12.91 14.81 -6.91
C GLN A 50 -11.87 15.69 -6.19
N PHE A 51 -10.87 15.07 -5.57
CA PHE A 51 -9.79 15.76 -4.86
C PHE A 51 -8.58 16.06 -5.75
N LYS A 52 -8.62 15.69 -7.05
CA LYS A 52 -7.47 15.76 -7.97
C LYS A 52 -6.23 15.05 -7.43
N LEU A 53 -6.46 13.99 -6.66
CA LEU A 53 -5.43 13.11 -6.10
C LEU A 53 -5.41 11.82 -6.91
N THR A 54 -4.23 11.44 -7.38
CA THR A 54 -3.98 10.16 -8.05
C THR A 54 -3.10 9.30 -7.16
N VAL A 55 -3.62 8.17 -6.70
CA VAL A 55 -2.87 7.13 -6.02
C VAL A 55 -2.12 6.31 -7.08
N MET A 56 -0.80 6.29 -6.97
CA MET A 56 0.09 5.51 -7.83
C MET A 56 0.68 4.36 -7.03
N LEU A 57 0.48 3.12 -7.50
CA LEU A 57 1.14 1.96 -6.92
C LEU A 57 2.63 2.00 -7.33
N SER A 58 3.50 2.44 -6.42
CA SER A 58 4.94 2.53 -6.67
C SER A 58 5.62 1.17 -6.55
N SER A 59 5.17 0.34 -5.62
CA SER A 59 5.70 -1.01 -5.41
C SER A 59 4.67 -1.94 -4.76
N LEU A 60 4.74 -3.23 -5.07
CA LEU A 60 3.92 -4.29 -4.50
C LEU A 60 4.82 -5.42 -4.00
N GLU A 61 4.76 -5.70 -2.70
CA GLU A 61 5.45 -6.82 -2.06
C GLU A 61 4.43 -7.88 -1.62
N LEU A 62 4.70 -9.14 -1.94
CA LEU A 62 3.82 -10.27 -1.62
C LEU A 62 4.55 -11.24 -0.68
N TRP A 63 4.02 -11.43 0.52
CA TRP A 63 4.56 -12.40 1.48
C TRP A 63 4.06 -13.81 1.19
N SER A 64 4.49 -14.37 0.05
CA SER A 64 3.99 -15.65 -0.49
C SER A 64 4.42 -16.90 0.28
N HIS A 65 5.49 -16.82 1.07
CA HIS A 65 6.02 -17.95 1.85
C HIS A 65 5.69 -17.83 3.34
N LYS A 66 6.01 -16.69 3.94
CA LYS A 66 5.72 -16.36 5.34
C LYS A 66 5.67 -14.84 5.51
N ASN A 67 4.95 -14.40 6.54
CA ASN A 67 4.98 -12.99 6.93
C ASN A 67 6.37 -12.61 7.46
N GLN A 68 6.88 -11.43 7.07
CA GLN A 68 8.17 -10.94 7.55
C GLN A 68 8.08 -10.37 8.98
N ILE A 69 6.88 -9.98 9.39
CA ILE A 69 6.54 -9.61 10.76
C ILE A 69 5.40 -10.49 11.27
N SER A 70 5.22 -10.56 12.58
CA SER A 70 3.99 -11.13 13.14
C SER A 70 2.82 -10.17 12.90
N THR A 71 1.79 -10.65 12.18
CA THR A 71 0.53 -9.93 11.90
C THR A 71 -0.61 -10.32 12.85
N SER A 72 -0.27 -10.95 13.99
CA SER A 72 -1.24 -11.31 15.03
C SER A 72 -1.24 -10.31 16.18
N GLY A 73 -2.41 -10.07 16.76
CA GLY A 73 -2.60 -9.18 17.91
C GLY A 73 -3.43 -7.95 17.55
N ASP A 74 -3.26 -6.88 18.33
CA ASP A 74 -3.92 -5.60 18.09
C ASP A 74 -3.31 -4.87 16.88
N ALA A 75 -4.11 -4.03 16.22
CA ALA A 75 -3.69 -3.20 15.10
C ALA A 75 -2.54 -2.26 15.47
N ASP A 76 -2.52 -1.71 16.68
CA ASP A 76 -1.46 -0.81 17.15
C ASP A 76 -0.12 -1.55 17.26
N ASP A 77 -0.14 -2.76 17.81
CA ASP A 77 1.06 -3.59 17.92
C ASP A 77 1.59 -4.01 16.54
N ILE A 78 0.68 -4.35 15.63
CA ILE A 78 1.03 -4.71 14.25
C ILE A 78 1.63 -3.50 13.53
N LEU A 79 1.05 -2.31 13.70
CA LEU A 79 1.56 -1.07 13.13
C LEU A 79 2.97 -0.76 13.62
N GLN A 80 3.24 -0.87 14.93
CA GLN A 80 4.59 -0.66 15.47
C GLN A 80 5.62 -1.62 14.87
N ARG A 81 5.27 -2.91 14.75
CA ARG A 81 6.14 -3.91 14.11
C ARG A 81 6.36 -3.62 12.64
N PHE A 82 5.32 -3.20 11.92
CA PHE A 82 5.41 -2.86 10.50
C PHE A 82 6.29 -1.64 10.26
N LEU A 83 6.16 -0.60 11.09
CA LEU A 83 7.02 0.59 11.04
C LEU A 83 8.48 0.24 11.32
N ALA A 84 8.74 -0.57 12.35
CA ALA A 84 10.09 -1.05 12.66
C ALA A 84 10.69 -1.90 11.53
N TRP A 85 9.90 -2.77 10.91
CA TRP A 85 10.33 -3.55 9.76
C TRP A 85 10.63 -2.65 8.55
N LYS A 86 9.75 -1.68 8.24
CA LYS A 86 9.94 -0.72 7.15
C LYS A 86 11.25 0.03 7.31
N GLN A 87 11.56 0.52 8.52
CA GLN A 87 12.79 1.27 8.78
C GLN A 87 14.07 0.44 8.56
N ASN A 88 14.01 -0.86 8.81
CA ASN A 88 15.17 -1.76 8.71
C ASN A 88 15.34 -2.40 7.31
N TYR A 89 14.25 -2.60 6.58
CA TYR A 89 14.22 -3.40 5.35
C TYR A 89 14.06 -2.56 4.09
N LEU A 90 13.31 -1.45 4.16
CA LEU A 90 12.91 -0.68 2.99
C LEU A 90 13.65 0.66 2.96
N ILE A 91 14.69 0.73 2.14
CA ILE A 91 15.14 1.99 1.52
C ILE A 91 14.12 2.38 0.45
N LEU A 92 12.82 2.36 0.77
CA LEU A 92 11.81 2.95 -0.10
C LEU A 92 12.05 4.45 -0.13
N GLN A 93 11.69 5.08 -1.24
CA GLN A 93 11.93 6.50 -1.38
C GLN A 93 11.18 7.24 -0.26
N PRO A 94 11.75 8.33 0.27
CA PRO A 94 11.16 9.09 1.39
C PRO A 94 9.75 9.63 1.11
N HIS A 95 9.24 9.50 -0.11
CA HIS A 95 7.93 9.97 -0.54
C HIS A 95 6.86 8.86 -0.68
N ASP A 96 7.19 7.60 -0.37
CA ASP A 96 6.27 6.46 -0.46
C ASP A 96 5.51 6.20 0.87
N ILE A 97 4.17 6.22 0.80
CA ILE A 97 3.31 5.69 1.88
C ILE A 97 3.26 4.18 1.78
N SER A 98 3.38 3.47 2.90
CA SER A 98 3.33 2.00 2.92
C SER A 98 2.09 1.49 3.65
N HIS A 99 1.38 0.54 3.04
CA HIS A 99 0.22 -0.12 3.61
C HIS A 99 0.44 -1.64 3.67
N LEU A 100 0.12 -2.23 4.82
CA LEU A 100 0.04 -3.68 5.01
C LEU A 100 -1.43 -4.09 4.86
N LEU A 101 -1.68 -5.04 3.95
CA LEU A 101 -2.98 -5.64 3.67
C LEU A 101 -3.01 -7.10 4.09
#